data_AF-A0A9E5UAD7-F1
#
_entry.id   AF-A0A9E5UAD7-F1
#
_cell.length_a   1.000
_cell.length_b   1.000
_cell.length_c   1.000
_cell.angle_alpha   90.00
_cell.angle_beta   90.00
_cell.angle_gamma   90.00
#
_symmetry.space_group_name_H-M   'P 1'
#
loop_
_entity.id
_entity.type
_entity.pdbx_description
1 polymer ?
#
loop_
_entity_poly.entity_id
_entity_poly.type
_entity_poly.pdbx_seq_one_letter_code
_entity_poly.pdbx_strand_id
1 'polypeptide(L)'
;DLASPEVSLLVPHFTVEVRRQLGELPGIEPDMIARGGLVVHTTIDMGIQAMAEDIVRQQIAEVGDEYNMHNGALVALNPNTGEVLAMVGSVDYADESIDGAVNNVLSAHQPGSTMKPLTYAAALEQGWTPAGILWDVPTVFDTGVGEYRPVNYDGRFHGPVRLRDALANSYNIPAVLLLNEVGVGNLLELAHRFGINSLGDDPSYYGLSLTLGGGEVTPLEMATAFSVFANGGHAVTPVMITRVEDNDGTLLYEAPENPGEEVLDPRIAFQISDILSDNNARTPAMGSESELLLDFPAAAKTGTTNDFRDNWTIGYTPHVVTAVWAGNTNNEEMAEGTSGLTGAAPIWHDFMTALYGMRGIEDVLAGPDLPPLRAEFAPPDRLEQRPVCVLSALRDPVPAESGCPRQQAEWFRVGGPDPAIEPTAQPSPTPVPTLAPRPEGDDTPQPEGPLPGVRQQIEPGILALAVLPVTEEQQAPLMEVLNQQRDALPGQPPAPLPPRYCTVPQERAADLEALAYQIFIEAPLDPTHALNARNWAIENGVPIEPALACPTDVLEEVVEETPDYADVVGVTYFIEDPQPNWQVYGVWPVRGTVLFNPADVA
;
A
#
# COMPACT_ATOMS: atom_id res chain seq x y z
N ASP A 1 57.01 -24.63 7.60
CA ASP A 1 56.89 -23.18 7.81
C ASP A 1 55.42 -22.86 7.94
N LEU A 2 54.91 -22.85 9.18
CA LEU A 2 53.53 -22.44 9.46
C LEU A 2 53.59 -20.94 9.70
N ALA A 3 53.45 -20.16 8.63
CA ALA A 3 53.23 -18.74 8.75
C ALA A 3 52.03 -18.52 9.69
N SER A 4 52.20 -17.67 10.70
CA SER A 4 51.09 -17.28 11.59
C SER A 4 49.99 -16.64 10.74
N PRO A 5 48.73 -17.09 10.83
CA PRO A 5 47.65 -16.48 10.11
C PRO A 5 47.15 -15.29 10.94
N GLU A 6 47.84 -14.15 10.87
CA GLU A 6 47.10 -12.88 11.02
C GLU A 6 46.28 -12.72 9.73
N VAL A 7 45.18 -13.48 9.64
CA VAL A 7 44.15 -13.25 8.63
C VAL A 7 43.37 -12.05 9.12
N SER A 8 43.69 -10.87 8.59
CA SER A 8 42.86 -9.69 8.77
C SER A 8 41.54 -9.94 8.05
N LEU A 9 40.45 -10.04 8.82
CA LEU A 9 39.09 -10.07 8.30
C LEU A 9 38.67 -8.62 8.02
N LEU A 10 38.89 -8.15 6.78
CA LEU A 10 38.51 -6.80 6.38
C LEU A 10 36.98 -6.60 6.42
N VAL A 11 36.22 -7.65 6.13
CA VAL A 11 34.74 -7.66 6.08
C VAL A 11 34.22 -8.91 6.79
N PRO A 12 34.28 -8.96 8.14
CA PRO A 12 34.22 -10.22 8.88
C PRO A 12 32.91 -10.97 8.70
N HIS A 13 31.76 -10.29 8.81
CA HIS A 13 30.43 -10.90 8.63
C HIS A 13 30.27 -11.53 7.25
N PHE A 14 30.58 -10.76 6.20
CA PHE A 14 30.50 -11.23 4.81
C PHE A 14 31.48 -12.38 4.54
N THR A 15 32.71 -12.29 5.05
CA THR A 15 33.73 -13.34 4.85
C THR A 15 33.33 -14.66 5.50
N VAL A 16 32.75 -14.62 6.70
CA VAL A 16 32.25 -15.81 7.40
C VAL A 16 31.09 -16.44 6.62
N GLU A 17 30.17 -15.63 6.11
CA GLU A 17 29.04 -16.10 5.32
C GLU A 17 29.47 -16.67 3.96
N VAL A 18 30.38 -16.01 3.24
CA VAL A 18 30.97 -16.53 1.99
C VAL A 18 31.62 -17.90 2.24
N ARG A 19 32.36 -18.06 3.35
CA ARG A 19 32.94 -19.35 3.69
C ARG A 19 31.88 -20.42 3.96
N ARG A 20 30.74 -20.07 4.56
CA ARG A 20 29.61 -20.98 4.78
C ARG A 20 29.01 -21.40 3.44
N GLN A 21 28.65 -20.43 2.59
CA GLN A 21 28.05 -20.67 1.26
C GLN A 21 28.97 -21.45 0.33
N LEU A 22 30.28 -21.24 0.40
CA LEU A 22 31.25 -22.00 -0.40
C LEU A 22 31.11 -23.51 -0.21
N GLY A 23 30.72 -23.98 0.99
CA GLY A 23 30.46 -25.40 1.27
C GLY A 23 29.13 -25.94 0.75
N GLU A 24 28.25 -25.06 0.26
CA GLU A 24 26.93 -25.39 -0.30
C GLU A 24 26.92 -25.30 -1.83
N LEU A 25 27.97 -24.72 -2.43
CA LEU A 25 28.07 -24.55 -3.87
C LEU A 25 28.22 -25.90 -4.59
N PRO A 26 27.48 -26.12 -5.70
CA PRO A 26 27.65 -27.30 -6.52
C PRO A 26 29.10 -27.46 -7.00
N GLY A 27 29.66 -28.66 -6.83
CA GLY A 27 31.02 -28.98 -7.28
C GLY A 27 32.14 -28.55 -6.33
N ILE A 28 31.82 -27.89 -5.21
CA ILE A 28 32.79 -27.56 -4.16
C ILE A 28 32.68 -28.56 -3.01
N GLU A 29 33.63 -29.50 -2.94
CA GLU A 29 33.65 -30.52 -1.90
C GLU A 29 34.31 -30.01 -0.59
N PRO A 30 33.88 -30.46 0.60
CA PRO A 30 34.47 -30.05 1.88
C PRO A 30 36.01 -30.23 1.96
N ASP A 31 36.52 -31.29 1.34
CA ASP A 31 37.97 -31.57 1.28
C ASP A 31 38.73 -30.54 0.44
N MET A 32 38.10 -29.87 -0.53
CA MET A 32 38.72 -28.80 -1.32
C MET A 32 38.89 -27.54 -0.47
N ILE A 33 37.86 -27.19 0.31
CA ILE A 33 37.91 -26.07 1.26
C ILE A 33 38.98 -26.32 2.33
N ALA A 34 39.04 -27.53 2.90
CA ALA A 34 40.01 -27.88 3.94
C ALA A 34 41.46 -27.90 3.46
N ARG A 35 41.70 -28.29 2.20
CA ARG A 35 43.05 -28.28 1.59
C ARG A 35 43.53 -26.88 1.21
N GLY A 36 42.60 -25.94 1.02
CA GLY A 36 42.90 -24.56 0.65
C GLY A 36 43.39 -24.40 -0.79
N GLY A 37 43.70 -23.16 -1.16
CA GLY A 37 44.14 -22.81 -2.51
C GLY A 37 43.01 -22.60 -3.53
N LEU A 38 41.79 -22.38 -3.04
CA LEU A 38 40.70 -21.85 -3.85
C LEU A 38 40.86 -20.33 -3.99
N VAL A 39 40.59 -19.81 -5.18
CA VAL A 39 40.40 -18.37 -5.42
C VAL A 39 38.90 -18.12 -5.52
N VAL A 40 38.36 -17.35 -4.58
CA VAL A 40 36.93 -17.04 -4.49
C VAL A 40 36.73 -15.57 -4.85
N HIS A 41 35.98 -15.32 -5.91
CA HIS A 41 35.55 -13.98 -6.31
C HIS A 41 34.17 -13.70 -5.74
N THR A 42 34.02 -12.55 -5.10
CA THR A 42 32.81 -12.14 -4.39
C THR A 42 32.22 -10.85 -4.96
N THR A 43 31.03 -10.50 -4.51
CA THR A 43 30.25 -9.33 -4.99
C THR A 43 30.50 -8.04 -4.22
N ILE A 44 31.13 -8.11 -3.04
CA ILE A 44 31.30 -6.97 -2.16
C ILE A 44 32.19 -5.88 -2.77
N ASP A 45 31.71 -4.65 -2.75
CA ASP A 45 32.53 -3.48 -3.10
C ASP A 45 33.13 -2.90 -1.83
N MET A 46 34.46 -2.89 -1.73
CA MET A 46 35.16 -2.44 -0.53
C MET A 46 34.96 -0.95 -0.23
N GLY A 47 34.67 -0.13 -1.24
CA GLY A 47 34.37 1.30 -1.06
C GLY A 47 32.97 1.50 -0.48
N ILE A 48 31.98 0.79 -1.02
CA ILE A 48 30.60 0.81 -0.50
C ILE A 48 30.54 0.21 0.91
N GLN A 49 31.25 -0.89 1.15
CA GLN A 49 31.29 -1.54 2.45
C GLN A 49 31.89 -0.64 3.54
N ALA A 50 33.05 -0.04 3.30
CA ALA A 50 33.69 0.84 4.30
C ALA A 50 32.79 2.05 4.64
N MET A 51 32.13 2.61 3.63
CA MET A 51 31.14 3.66 3.82
C MET A 51 29.95 3.20 4.68
N ALA A 52 29.40 2.01 4.42
CA ALA A 52 28.31 1.45 5.19
C ALA A 52 28.70 1.25 6.67
N GLU A 53 29.88 0.68 6.93
CA GLU A 53 30.39 0.45 8.28
C GLU A 53 30.54 1.76 9.06
N ASP A 54 31.07 2.81 8.42
CA ASP A 54 31.27 4.11 9.05
C ASP A 54 29.94 4.80 9.39
N ILE A 55 28.96 4.76 8.47
CA ILE A 55 27.64 5.37 8.67
C ILE A 55 26.87 4.67 9.80
N VAL A 56 26.82 3.32 9.77
CA VAL A 56 26.15 2.54 10.82
C VAL A 56 26.79 2.83 12.18
N ARG A 57 28.12 2.81 12.26
CA ARG A 57 28.85 3.10 13.51
C ARG A 57 28.60 4.50 14.02
N GLN A 58 28.61 5.51 13.13
CA GLN A 58 28.38 6.89 13.51
C GLN A 58 26.98 7.09 14.08
N GLN A 59 25.94 6.60 13.40
CA GLN A 59 24.58 6.78 13.88
C GLN A 59 24.37 6.11 15.24
N ILE A 60 24.79 4.85 15.39
CA ILE A 60 24.62 4.11 16.64
C ILE A 60 25.39 4.77 17.79
N ALA A 61 26.58 5.31 17.53
CA ALA A 61 27.32 6.08 18.53
C ALA A 61 26.62 7.39 18.94
N GLU A 62 25.87 8.02 18.03
CA GLU A 62 25.12 9.25 18.29
C GLU A 62 23.84 8.99 19.10
N VAL A 63 23.09 7.93 18.76
CA VAL A 63 21.75 7.69 19.32
C VAL A 63 21.72 6.66 20.44
N GLY A 64 22.79 5.87 20.61
CA GLY A 64 22.76 4.68 21.46
C GLY A 64 22.47 4.95 22.94
N ASP A 65 23.05 6.01 23.52
CA ASP A 65 22.81 6.37 24.93
C ASP A 65 21.40 6.92 25.17
N GLU A 66 20.85 7.68 24.21
CA GLU A 66 19.51 8.27 24.32
C GLU A 66 18.40 7.23 24.14
N TYR A 67 18.59 6.32 23.18
CA TYR A 67 17.56 5.39 22.76
C TYR A 67 17.79 3.93 23.18
N ASN A 68 18.83 3.63 23.97
CA ASN A 68 19.21 2.26 24.33
C ASN A 68 19.32 1.37 23.07
N MET A 69 20.04 1.85 22.06
CA MET A 69 20.17 1.24 20.74
C MET A 69 21.65 1.06 20.45
N HIS A 70 22.19 -0.12 20.74
CA HIS A 70 23.64 -0.32 20.79
C HIS A 70 24.22 -1.09 19.60
N ASN A 71 23.38 -1.57 18.70
CA ASN A 71 23.83 -2.25 17.49
C ASN A 71 23.01 -1.85 16.26
N GLY A 72 23.53 -2.19 15.09
CA GLY A 72 22.91 -1.92 13.80
C GLY A 72 23.51 -2.79 12.70
N ALA A 73 22.71 -3.01 11.67
CA ALA A 73 23.06 -3.80 10.51
C ALA A 73 22.52 -3.16 9.23
N LEU A 74 23.25 -3.36 8.14
CA LEU A 74 22.91 -2.86 6.81
C LEU A 74 23.27 -3.92 5.78
N VAL A 75 22.35 -4.15 4.84
CA VAL A 75 22.65 -4.89 3.61
C VAL A 75 22.19 -4.08 2.40
N ALA A 76 23.06 -3.97 1.40
CA ALA A 76 22.78 -3.34 0.12
C ALA A 76 22.95 -4.36 -1.00
N LEU A 77 21.98 -4.45 -1.90
CA LEU A 77 22.00 -5.38 -3.03
C LEU A 77 21.57 -4.71 -4.34
N ASN A 78 22.11 -5.20 -5.45
CA ASN A 78 21.62 -4.87 -6.77
C ASN A 78 20.31 -5.65 -7.03
N PRO A 79 19.15 -4.97 -7.20
CA PRO A 79 17.87 -5.65 -7.30
C PRO A 79 17.71 -6.46 -8.59
N ASN A 80 18.55 -6.26 -9.60
CA ASN A 80 18.42 -6.93 -10.89
C ASN A 80 19.27 -8.20 -10.99
N THR A 81 20.34 -8.29 -10.19
CA THR A 81 21.28 -9.43 -10.19
C THR A 81 21.29 -10.21 -8.88
N GLY A 82 20.79 -9.61 -7.78
CA GLY A 82 20.88 -10.16 -6.43
C GLY A 82 22.26 -10.00 -5.80
N GLU A 83 23.23 -9.37 -6.47
CA GLU A 83 24.58 -9.20 -5.95
C GLU A 83 24.59 -8.33 -4.69
N VAL A 84 25.17 -8.86 -3.60
CA VAL A 84 25.33 -8.14 -2.34
C VAL A 84 26.54 -7.20 -2.42
N LEU A 85 26.28 -5.89 -2.47
CA LEU A 85 27.30 -4.85 -2.61
C LEU A 85 27.95 -4.48 -1.26
N ALA A 86 27.18 -4.56 -0.17
CA ALA A 86 27.66 -4.34 1.19
C ALA A 86 26.85 -5.16 2.20
N MET A 87 27.50 -5.61 3.27
CA MET A 87 26.92 -6.34 4.40
C MET A 87 27.63 -5.95 5.71
N VAL A 88 26.95 -5.19 6.54
CA VAL A 88 27.34 -4.84 7.90
C VAL A 88 26.44 -5.62 8.86
N GLY A 89 26.97 -6.65 9.52
CA GLY A 89 26.19 -7.48 10.46
C GLY A 89 26.09 -6.92 11.88
N SER A 90 26.99 -6.01 12.25
CA SER A 90 27.03 -5.31 13.54
C SER A 90 27.93 -4.07 13.44
N VAL A 91 27.83 -3.16 14.42
CA VAL A 91 28.63 -1.93 14.51
C VAL A 91 30.13 -2.20 14.68
N ASP A 92 30.47 -3.20 15.50
CA ASP A 92 31.83 -3.67 15.71
C ASP A 92 31.82 -5.18 15.91
N TYR A 93 32.46 -5.91 14.99
CA TYR A 93 32.54 -7.37 15.02
C TYR A 93 33.25 -7.92 16.27
N ALA A 94 34.21 -7.16 16.82
CA ALA A 94 35.04 -7.61 17.93
C ALA A 94 34.48 -7.21 19.30
N ASP A 95 33.41 -6.41 19.35
CA ASP A 95 32.81 -5.97 20.61
C ASP A 95 31.83 -7.02 21.15
N GLU A 96 32.29 -7.78 22.14
CA GLU A 96 31.48 -8.79 22.83
C GLU A 96 30.30 -8.17 23.62
N SER A 97 30.34 -6.89 23.98
CA SER A 97 29.29 -6.26 24.80
C SER A 97 27.97 -6.03 24.04
N ILE A 98 28.04 -6.00 22.70
CA ILE A 98 26.90 -5.88 21.79
C ILE A 98 26.65 -7.17 21.00
N ASP A 99 27.28 -8.27 21.41
CA ASP A 99 27.31 -9.54 20.68
C ASP A 99 27.78 -9.34 19.22
N GLY A 100 28.85 -8.56 19.02
CA GLY A 100 29.32 -8.07 17.72
C GLY A 100 29.60 -9.15 16.68
N ALA A 101 29.92 -10.38 17.09
CA ALA A 101 30.13 -11.50 16.18
C ALA A 101 28.84 -12.07 15.57
N VAL A 102 27.66 -11.68 16.08
CA VAL A 102 26.36 -12.03 15.50
C VAL A 102 26.11 -11.21 14.25
N ASN A 103 25.78 -11.89 13.16
CA ASN A 103 25.41 -11.23 11.91
C ASN A 103 23.90 -10.93 11.92
N ASN A 104 23.52 -9.70 12.29
CA ASN A 104 22.11 -9.32 12.33
C ASN A 104 21.47 -9.24 10.93
N VAL A 105 22.26 -9.17 9.83
CA VAL A 105 21.72 -9.29 8.46
C VAL A 105 21.11 -10.66 8.18
N LEU A 106 21.58 -11.69 8.88
CA LEU A 106 21.14 -13.09 8.72
C LEU A 106 20.35 -13.59 9.94
N SER A 107 20.15 -12.74 10.95
CA SER A 107 19.38 -13.08 12.15
C SER A 107 17.94 -12.64 11.97
N ALA A 108 17.01 -13.42 12.52
CA ALA A 108 15.58 -13.13 12.38
C ALA A 108 15.16 -12.07 13.41
N HIS A 109 14.44 -11.07 12.94
CA HIS A 109 13.99 -9.89 13.68
C HIS A 109 12.54 -9.59 13.29
N GLN A 110 11.76 -8.93 14.16
CA GLN A 110 10.40 -8.56 13.78
C GLN A 110 10.44 -7.34 12.83
N PRO A 111 9.95 -7.44 11.58
CA PRO A 111 10.11 -6.41 10.56
C PRO A 111 9.22 -5.18 10.77
N GLY A 112 8.26 -5.26 11.69
CA GLY A 112 7.28 -4.21 11.94
C GLY A 112 6.48 -3.85 10.68
N SER A 113 6.25 -2.55 10.49
CA SER A 113 5.51 -2.00 9.35
C SER A 113 6.18 -2.18 7.98
N THR A 114 7.40 -2.73 7.88
CA THR A 114 8.01 -3.06 6.57
C THR A 114 7.34 -4.26 5.89
N MET A 115 6.46 -5.00 6.58
CA MET A 115 5.58 -6.01 5.99
C MET A 115 4.38 -5.43 5.23
N LYS A 116 4.00 -4.18 5.49
CA LYS A 116 2.80 -3.57 4.87
C LYS A 116 2.87 -3.52 3.34
N PRO A 117 3.99 -3.13 2.68
CA PRO A 117 4.09 -3.18 1.23
C PRO A 117 3.69 -4.54 0.63
N LEU A 118 4.01 -5.66 1.29
CA LEU A 118 3.61 -7.00 0.84
C LEU A 118 2.09 -7.20 0.99
N THR A 119 1.49 -6.78 2.10
CA THR A 119 0.02 -6.83 2.29
C THR A 119 -0.71 -6.01 1.21
N TYR A 120 -0.18 -4.84 0.89
CA TYR A 120 -0.78 -3.95 -0.09
C TYR A 120 -0.57 -4.47 -1.51
N ALA A 121 0.58 -5.07 -1.82
CA ALA A 121 0.80 -5.77 -3.09
C ALA A 121 -0.19 -6.94 -3.27
N ALA A 122 -0.37 -7.78 -2.25
CA ALA A 122 -1.35 -8.87 -2.26
C ALA A 122 -2.79 -8.35 -2.47
N ALA A 123 -3.14 -7.21 -1.87
CA ALA A 123 -4.42 -6.56 -2.13
C ALA A 123 -4.56 -6.11 -3.58
N LEU A 124 -3.52 -5.49 -4.14
CA LEU A 124 -3.51 -5.04 -5.53
C LEU A 124 -3.66 -6.23 -6.49
N GLU A 125 -3.08 -7.41 -6.20
CA GLU A 125 -3.29 -8.64 -6.97
C GLU A 125 -4.76 -9.10 -6.95
N GLN A 126 -5.48 -8.85 -5.85
CA GLN A 126 -6.90 -9.17 -5.71
C GLN A 126 -7.85 -8.08 -6.24
N GLY A 127 -7.33 -7.10 -6.99
CA GLY A 127 -8.14 -6.08 -7.66
C GLY A 127 -8.39 -4.81 -6.84
N TRP A 128 -7.76 -4.66 -5.67
CA TRP A 128 -7.69 -3.36 -5.01
C TRP A 128 -6.92 -2.36 -5.88
N THR A 129 -7.15 -1.08 -5.63
CA THR A 129 -6.47 0.02 -6.32
C THR A 129 -5.90 1.00 -5.31
N PRO A 130 -4.87 1.81 -5.66
CA PRO A 130 -4.40 2.91 -4.82
C PRO A 130 -5.50 3.89 -4.38
N ALA A 131 -6.57 4.02 -5.19
CA ALA A 131 -7.75 4.80 -4.89
C ALA A 131 -8.77 4.11 -3.96
N GLY A 132 -8.58 2.83 -3.59
CA GLY A 132 -9.48 2.15 -2.66
C GLY A 132 -9.57 2.88 -1.33
N ILE A 133 -10.74 2.86 -0.69
CA ILE A 133 -10.96 3.56 0.59
C ILE A 133 -10.90 2.56 1.74
N LEU A 134 -10.11 2.89 2.75
CA LEU A 134 -10.01 2.16 4.01
C LEU A 134 -10.42 3.10 5.14
N TRP A 135 -11.27 2.63 6.04
CA TRP A 135 -11.74 3.42 7.17
C TRP A 135 -10.84 3.21 8.40
N ASP A 136 -10.05 4.22 8.71
CA ASP A 136 -9.23 4.30 9.92
C ASP A 136 -10.04 4.83 11.11
N VAL A 137 -10.87 3.95 11.67
CA VAL A 137 -11.77 4.21 12.81
C VAL A 137 -11.60 3.10 13.85
N PRO A 138 -12.20 3.19 15.06
CA PRO A 138 -12.16 2.09 16.01
C PRO A 138 -12.68 0.79 15.38
N THR A 139 -11.81 -0.21 15.32
CA THR A 139 -12.06 -1.47 14.61
C THR A 139 -11.70 -2.63 15.50
N VAL A 140 -12.56 -3.65 15.51
CA VAL A 140 -12.40 -4.87 16.31
C VAL A 140 -12.47 -6.06 15.37
N PHE A 141 -11.52 -6.98 15.52
CA PHE A 141 -11.46 -8.22 14.76
C PHE A 141 -11.68 -9.41 15.69
N ASP A 142 -12.55 -10.33 15.29
CA ASP A 142 -12.67 -11.63 15.95
C ASP A 142 -11.59 -12.57 15.39
N THR A 143 -10.67 -12.99 16.26
CA THR A 143 -9.58 -13.90 15.89
C THR A 143 -9.91 -15.37 16.18
N GLY A 144 -11.12 -15.67 16.64
CA GLY A 144 -11.54 -17.01 17.09
C GLY A 144 -11.01 -17.40 18.47
N VAL A 145 -9.93 -16.77 18.94
CA VAL A 145 -9.36 -16.93 20.31
C VAL A 145 -9.57 -15.71 21.19
N GLY A 146 -10.04 -14.60 20.62
CA GLY A 146 -10.32 -13.35 21.32
C GLY A 146 -10.50 -12.17 20.36
N GLU A 147 -10.75 -11.00 20.93
CA GLU A 147 -10.83 -9.76 20.17
C GLU A 147 -9.45 -9.14 19.96
N TYR A 148 -9.15 -8.74 18.72
CA TYR A 148 -7.99 -7.93 18.39
C TYR A 148 -8.40 -6.50 18.05
N ARG A 149 -7.79 -5.53 18.73
CA ARG A 149 -8.08 -4.09 18.64
C ARG A 149 -6.80 -3.32 18.31
N PRO A 150 -6.43 -3.21 17.02
CA PRO A 150 -5.23 -2.48 16.63
C PRO A 150 -5.36 -0.98 16.93
N VAL A 151 -4.21 -0.33 17.16
CA VAL A 151 -4.10 1.12 17.34
C VAL A 151 -3.04 1.67 16.39
N ASN A 152 -3.21 2.91 15.95
CA ASN A 152 -2.17 3.63 15.22
C ASN A 152 -1.08 4.11 16.19
N TYR A 153 0.13 4.26 15.67
CA TYR A 153 1.28 4.73 16.45
C TYR A 153 1.05 6.11 17.08
N ASP A 154 0.35 6.99 16.38
CA ASP A 154 0.01 8.34 16.86
C ASP A 154 -1.20 8.38 17.82
N GLY A 155 -1.83 7.23 18.07
CA GLY A 155 -3.00 7.08 18.93
C GLY A 155 -4.28 7.70 18.37
N ARG A 156 -4.34 8.07 17.08
CA ARG A 156 -5.48 8.75 16.47
C ARG A 156 -6.19 7.87 15.44
N PHE A 157 -7.41 8.28 15.10
CA PHE A 157 -8.21 7.73 14.01
C PHE A 157 -8.35 8.80 12.92
N HIS A 158 -7.97 8.47 11.69
CA HIS A 158 -7.92 9.40 10.57
C HIS A 158 -9.20 9.38 9.71
N GLY A 159 -10.16 8.50 10.01
CA GLY A 159 -11.39 8.36 9.23
C GLY A 159 -11.13 7.72 7.87
N PRO A 160 -11.81 8.12 6.79
CA PRO A 160 -11.61 7.50 5.49
C PRO A 160 -10.30 7.96 4.86
N VAL A 161 -9.43 7.00 4.55
CA VAL A 161 -8.14 7.22 3.89
C VAL A 161 -8.06 6.40 2.61
N ARG A 162 -7.31 6.87 1.61
CA ARG A 162 -7.02 6.04 0.43
C ARG A 162 -6.00 4.97 0.78
N LEU A 163 -5.99 3.87 0.03
CA LEU A 163 -4.97 2.82 0.13
C LEU A 163 -3.56 3.41 -0.04
N ARG A 164 -3.37 4.36 -0.97
CA ARG A 164 -2.13 5.16 -1.09
C ARG A 164 -1.75 5.83 0.22
N ASP A 165 -2.64 6.65 0.77
CA ASP A 165 -2.36 7.47 1.94
C ASP A 165 -2.10 6.59 3.17
N ALA A 166 -2.84 5.48 3.30
CA ALA A 166 -2.68 4.51 4.38
C ALA A 166 -1.30 3.83 4.38
N LEU A 167 -0.81 3.41 3.22
CA LEU A 167 0.52 2.82 3.09
C LEU A 167 1.62 3.86 3.31
N ALA A 168 1.50 5.02 2.66
CA ALA A 168 2.49 6.09 2.74
C ALA A 168 2.68 6.61 4.17
N ASN A 169 1.57 6.79 4.91
CA ASN A 169 1.61 7.19 6.33
C ASN A 169 1.77 6.02 7.29
N SER A 170 1.81 4.79 6.78
CA SER A 170 2.01 3.59 7.59
C SER A 170 0.95 3.42 8.70
N TYR A 171 -0.32 3.69 8.40
CA TYR A 171 -1.40 3.48 9.37
C TYR A 171 -1.61 1.99 9.66
N ASN A 172 -1.86 1.64 10.92
CA ASN A 172 -1.96 0.25 11.38
C ASN A 172 -3.34 -0.32 11.10
N ILE A 173 -4.40 0.41 11.45
CA ILE A 173 -5.77 -0.10 11.35
C ILE A 173 -6.15 -0.39 9.89
N PRO A 174 -5.91 0.52 8.90
CA PRO A 174 -6.11 0.21 7.49
C PRO A 174 -5.32 -1.01 6.99
N ALA A 175 -4.08 -1.21 7.47
CA ALA A 175 -3.28 -2.38 7.06
C ALA A 175 -3.86 -3.69 7.60
N VAL A 176 -4.33 -3.70 8.85
CA VAL A 176 -4.99 -4.87 9.46
C VAL A 176 -6.33 -5.15 8.80
N LEU A 177 -7.13 -4.11 8.50
CA LEU A 177 -8.36 -4.23 7.70
C LEU A 177 -8.05 -4.87 6.34
N LEU A 178 -7.04 -4.36 5.65
CA LEU A 178 -6.66 -4.87 4.33
C LEU A 178 -6.19 -6.32 4.39
N LEU A 179 -5.39 -6.71 5.40
CA LEU A 179 -5.00 -8.12 5.59
C LEU A 179 -6.20 -9.02 5.93
N ASN A 180 -7.19 -8.51 6.65
CA ASN A 180 -8.42 -9.27 6.94
C ASN A 180 -9.21 -9.57 5.65
N GLU A 181 -9.26 -8.62 4.72
CA GLU A 181 -9.90 -8.80 3.41
C GLU A 181 -9.07 -9.71 2.48
N VAL A 182 -7.75 -9.52 2.46
CA VAL A 182 -6.82 -10.26 1.60
C VAL A 182 -6.62 -11.70 2.07
N GLY A 183 -6.61 -11.93 3.38
CA GLY A 183 -6.32 -13.20 4.02
C GLY A 183 -4.83 -13.42 4.32
N VAL A 184 -4.53 -13.95 5.52
CA VAL A 184 -3.17 -14.25 6.00
C VAL A 184 -2.43 -15.22 5.08
N GLY A 185 -3.12 -16.24 4.56
CA GLY A 185 -2.51 -17.22 3.66
C GLY A 185 -1.98 -16.61 2.36
N ASN A 186 -2.66 -15.62 1.81
CA ASN A 186 -2.22 -14.93 0.59
C ASN A 186 -1.00 -14.02 0.85
N LEU A 187 -0.90 -13.44 2.06
CA LEU A 187 0.31 -12.70 2.44
C LEU A 187 1.52 -13.65 2.59
N LEU A 188 1.34 -14.82 3.21
CA LEU A 188 2.41 -15.82 3.33
C LEU A 188 2.86 -16.33 1.97
N GLU A 189 1.92 -16.65 1.08
CA GLU A 189 2.21 -17.09 -0.29
C GLU A 189 3.03 -16.05 -1.06
N LEU A 190 2.62 -14.77 -0.99
CA LEU A 190 3.37 -13.68 -1.62
C LEU A 190 4.74 -13.47 -0.98
N ALA A 191 4.86 -13.58 0.35
CA ALA A 191 6.13 -13.47 1.06
C ALA A 191 7.14 -14.53 0.59
N HIS A 192 6.69 -15.77 0.40
CA HIS A 192 7.51 -16.87 -0.13
C HIS A 192 7.94 -16.63 -1.57
N ARG A 193 7.03 -16.16 -2.44
CA ARG A 193 7.35 -15.72 -3.82
C ARG A 193 8.43 -14.64 -3.84
N PHE A 194 8.48 -13.81 -2.81
CA PHE A 194 9.42 -12.69 -2.66
C PHE A 194 10.73 -13.12 -1.97
N GLY A 195 10.90 -14.41 -1.65
CA GLY A 195 12.11 -14.96 -1.07
C GLY A 195 12.20 -14.91 0.46
N ILE A 196 11.09 -14.62 1.15
CA ILE A 196 11.02 -14.69 2.62
C ILE A 196 10.72 -16.14 3.02
N ASN A 197 11.72 -16.85 3.52
CA ASN A 197 11.64 -18.26 3.91
C ASN A 197 11.64 -18.48 5.43
N SER A 198 11.92 -17.44 6.22
CA SER A 198 11.86 -17.47 7.70
C SER A 198 10.44 -17.64 8.25
N LEU A 199 9.42 -17.33 7.44
CA LEU A 199 8.02 -17.56 7.80
C LEU A 199 7.61 -19.00 7.47
N GLY A 200 6.78 -19.61 8.32
CA GLY A 200 6.21 -20.93 8.07
C GLY A 200 5.01 -20.89 7.11
N ASP A 201 4.61 -22.07 6.63
CA ASP A 201 3.54 -22.22 5.63
C ASP A 201 2.12 -22.26 6.22
N ASP A 202 1.98 -22.46 7.53
CA ASP A 202 0.68 -22.64 8.17
C ASP A 202 0.08 -21.28 8.59
N PRO A 203 -0.94 -20.76 7.88
CA PRO A 203 -1.54 -19.48 8.22
C PRO A 203 -2.23 -19.48 9.58
N SER A 204 -2.56 -20.65 10.17
CA SER A 204 -3.16 -20.71 11.50
C SER A 204 -2.21 -20.34 12.63
N TYR A 205 -0.89 -20.37 12.38
CA TYR A 205 0.12 -19.87 13.30
C TYR A 205 0.18 -18.34 13.33
N TYR A 206 -0.31 -17.69 12.27
CA TYR A 206 -0.23 -16.26 12.07
C TYR A 206 -1.59 -15.58 12.23
N GLY A 207 -1.60 -14.44 12.89
CA GLY A 207 -2.79 -13.58 13.01
C GLY A 207 -2.73 -12.38 12.08
N LEU A 208 -3.74 -11.51 12.18
CA LEU A 208 -3.74 -10.23 11.46
C LEU A 208 -2.60 -9.28 11.87
N SER A 209 -1.90 -9.58 12.97
CA SER A 209 -0.67 -8.88 13.35
C SER A 209 0.49 -9.12 12.38
N LEU A 210 0.43 -10.12 11.48
CA LEU A 210 1.49 -10.41 10.52
C LEU A 210 1.81 -9.20 9.61
N THR A 211 0.80 -8.44 9.18
CA THR A 211 1.01 -7.20 8.39
C THR A 211 1.77 -6.11 9.18
N LEU A 212 1.76 -6.20 10.51
CA LEU A 212 2.48 -5.32 11.42
C LEU A 212 3.79 -5.93 11.92
N GLY A 213 4.26 -7.03 11.30
CA GLY A 213 5.51 -7.69 11.64
C GLY A 213 5.42 -8.73 12.75
N GLY A 214 4.25 -9.36 12.95
CA GLY A 214 4.05 -10.46 13.90
C GLY A 214 4.74 -11.79 13.57
N GLY A 215 5.74 -11.78 12.67
CA GLY A 215 6.59 -12.92 12.33
C GLY A 215 8.00 -12.42 12.04
N GLU A 216 9.02 -13.18 12.46
CA GLU A 216 10.42 -12.78 12.34
C GLU A 216 11.00 -13.13 10.96
N VAL A 217 11.81 -12.22 10.42
CA VAL A 217 12.46 -12.32 9.11
C VAL A 217 13.85 -11.70 9.17
N THR A 218 14.73 -12.07 8.25
CA THR A 218 16.09 -11.50 8.22
C THR A 218 16.15 -10.22 7.37
N PRO A 219 17.07 -9.28 7.64
CA PRO A 219 17.30 -8.14 6.77
C PRO A 219 17.65 -8.52 5.33
N LEU A 220 18.38 -9.62 5.11
CA LEU A 220 18.68 -10.10 3.77
C LEU A 220 17.42 -10.53 3.01
N GLU A 221 16.51 -11.27 3.66
CA GLU A 221 15.22 -11.65 3.05
C GLU A 221 14.36 -10.43 2.73
N MET A 222 14.30 -9.46 3.64
CA MET A 222 13.49 -8.27 3.40
C MET A 222 14.06 -7.38 2.30
N ALA A 223 15.39 -7.27 2.21
CA ALA A 223 16.03 -6.58 1.10
C ALA A 223 15.76 -7.32 -0.23
N THR A 224 15.82 -8.66 -0.22
CA THR A 224 15.46 -9.51 -1.36
C THR A 224 14.00 -9.30 -1.77
N ALA A 225 13.07 -9.28 -0.81
CA ALA A 225 11.66 -9.04 -1.09
C ALA A 225 11.41 -7.65 -1.69
N PHE A 226 12.09 -6.62 -1.19
CA PHE A 226 11.97 -5.26 -1.74
C PHE A 226 12.62 -5.11 -3.12
N SER A 227 13.52 -6.00 -3.51
CA SER A 227 14.08 -6.04 -4.87
C SER A 227 13.01 -6.29 -5.93
N VAL A 228 11.98 -7.07 -5.61
CA VAL A 228 10.84 -7.35 -6.49
C VAL A 228 10.13 -6.05 -6.88
N PHE A 229 9.96 -5.11 -5.93
CA PHE A 229 9.40 -3.80 -6.26
C PHE A 229 10.37 -2.95 -7.08
N ALA A 230 11.65 -2.97 -6.72
CA ALA A 230 12.69 -2.16 -7.36
C ALA A 230 12.96 -2.53 -8.84
N ASN A 231 12.89 -3.81 -9.18
CA ASN A 231 13.21 -4.34 -10.52
C ASN A 231 11.97 -4.64 -11.38
N GLY A 232 10.79 -4.15 -10.98
CA GLY A 232 9.57 -4.32 -11.76
C GLY A 232 8.96 -5.73 -11.71
N GLY A 233 9.18 -6.49 -10.63
CA GLY A 233 8.41 -7.68 -10.31
C GLY A 233 9.16 -9.01 -10.35
N HIS A 234 10.49 -9.00 -10.43
CA HIS A 234 11.30 -10.21 -10.57
C HIS A 234 11.95 -10.64 -9.23
N ALA A 235 11.84 -11.92 -8.88
CA ALA A 235 12.47 -12.47 -7.67
C ALA A 235 13.93 -12.86 -7.94
N VAL A 236 14.87 -12.14 -7.33
CA VAL A 236 16.30 -12.48 -7.41
C VAL A 236 16.73 -13.37 -6.25
N THR A 237 17.77 -14.17 -6.47
CA THR A 237 18.47 -14.88 -5.39
C THR A 237 19.70 -14.07 -4.98
N PRO A 238 19.93 -13.82 -3.68
CA PRO A 238 21.14 -13.13 -3.24
C PRO A 238 22.43 -13.84 -3.68
N VAL A 239 23.36 -13.08 -4.28
CA VAL A 239 24.64 -13.58 -4.76
C VAL A 239 25.77 -12.93 -3.95
N MET A 240 26.58 -13.76 -3.29
CA MET A 240 27.80 -13.34 -2.59
C MET A 240 29.08 -13.85 -3.25
N ILE A 241 28.99 -14.96 -3.99
CA ILE A 241 30.10 -15.60 -4.70
C ILE A 241 29.77 -15.62 -6.19
N THR A 242 30.60 -14.98 -7.01
CA THR A 242 30.42 -14.95 -8.47
C THR A 242 31.19 -16.04 -9.17
N ARG A 243 32.38 -16.40 -8.65
CA ARG A 243 33.28 -17.35 -9.30
C ARG A 243 34.21 -18.03 -8.30
N VAL A 244 34.47 -19.32 -8.50
CA VAL A 244 35.45 -20.09 -7.73
C VAL A 244 36.41 -20.80 -8.67
N GLU A 245 37.71 -20.70 -8.39
CA GLU A 245 38.78 -21.38 -9.11
C GLU A 245 39.66 -22.21 -8.18
N ASP A 246 40.31 -23.24 -8.72
CA ASP A 246 41.41 -23.93 -8.03
C ASP A 246 42.78 -23.24 -8.24
N ASN A 247 43.83 -23.80 -7.62
CA ASN A 247 45.19 -23.27 -7.72
C ASN A 247 45.76 -23.25 -9.15
N ASP A 248 45.23 -24.08 -10.05
CA ASP A 248 45.66 -24.17 -11.44
C ASP A 248 44.87 -23.19 -12.35
N GLY A 249 43.94 -22.41 -11.77
CA GLY A 249 43.05 -21.50 -12.48
C GLY A 249 41.87 -22.20 -13.17
N THR A 250 41.58 -23.45 -12.79
CA THR A 250 40.43 -24.19 -13.31
C THR A 250 39.16 -23.64 -12.68
N LEU A 251 38.22 -23.22 -13.52
CA LEU A 251 36.89 -22.80 -13.08
C LEU A 251 36.14 -23.98 -12.45
N LEU A 252 35.72 -23.81 -11.20
CA LEU A 252 34.96 -24.79 -10.43
C LEU A 252 33.49 -24.40 -10.31
N TYR A 253 33.21 -23.11 -10.20
CA TYR A 253 31.88 -22.54 -10.07
C TYR A 253 31.81 -21.16 -10.72
N GLU A 254 30.68 -20.86 -11.35
CA GLU A 254 30.31 -19.55 -11.85
C GLU A 254 28.83 -19.33 -11.55
N ALA A 255 28.49 -18.16 -11.01
CA ALA A 255 27.12 -17.81 -10.67
C ALA A 255 26.27 -17.68 -11.95
N PRO A 256 25.02 -18.16 -11.96
CA PRO A 256 24.15 -18.00 -13.11
C PRO A 256 23.76 -16.54 -13.32
N GLU A 257 23.87 -16.05 -14.55
CA GLU A 257 23.26 -14.78 -14.97
C GLU A 257 21.77 -15.04 -15.25
N ASN A 258 20.87 -14.63 -14.36
CA ASN A 258 19.44 -14.65 -14.66
C ASN A 258 18.73 -13.44 -14.03
N PRO A 259 17.95 -12.66 -14.82
CA PRO A 259 16.90 -11.85 -14.23
C PRO A 259 15.93 -12.83 -13.58
N GLY A 260 15.59 -12.60 -12.32
CA GLY A 260 14.72 -13.46 -11.53
C GLY A 260 13.42 -13.89 -12.23
N GLU A 261 12.71 -14.88 -11.68
CA GLU A 261 11.35 -15.20 -12.16
C GLU A 261 10.42 -14.00 -11.94
N GLU A 262 9.54 -13.67 -12.89
CA GLU A 262 8.49 -12.67 -12.69
C GLU A 262 7.48 -13.20 -11.66
N VAL A 263 7.52 -12.65 -10.45
CA VAL A 263 6.67 -13.03 -9.33
C VAL A 263 5.66 -11.96 -8.95
N LEU A 264 5.68 -10.78 -9.57
CA LEU A 264 4.69 -9.74 -9.35
C LEU A 264 4.44 -8.97 -10.66
N ASP A 265 3.19 -8.59 -10.93
CA ASP A 265 2.88 -7.75 -12.09
C ASP A 265 3.67 -6.42 -12.00
N PRO A 266 4.42 -6.02 -13.04
CA PRO A 266 5.21 -4.79 -13.04
C PRO A 266 4.38 -3.54 -12.75
N ARG A 267 3.07 -3.55 -13.07
CA ARG A 267 2.15 -2.46 -12.75
C ARG A 267 1.88 -2.34 -11.26
N ILE A 268 1.84 -3.46 -10.55
CA ILE A 268 1.70 -3.50 -9.09
C ILE A 268 3.02 -3.08 -8.43
N ALA A 269 4.15 -3.58 -8.93
CA ALA A 269 5.48 -3.13 -8.48
C ALA A 269 5.60 -1.60 -8.57
N PHE A 270 5.26 -1.04 -9.73
CA PHE A 270 5.21 0.41 -9.94
C PHE A 270 4.25 1.12 -9.00
N GLN A 271 3.00 0.64 -8.82
CA GLN A 271 2.04 1.27 -7.92
C GLN A 271 2.55 1.31 -6.47
N ILE A 272 3.23 0.26 -6.00
CA ILE A 272 3.87 0.26 -4.66
C ILE A 272 5.03 1.26 -4.61
N SER A 273 5.91 1.29 -5.62
CA SER A 273 7.02 2.23 -5.67
C SER A 273 6.56 3.69 -5.76
N ASP A 274 5.52 3.98 -6.55
CA ASP A 274 4.91 5.30 -6.68
C ASP A 274 4.30 5.77 -5.35
N ILE A 275 3.67 4.88 -4.57
CA ILE A 275 3.21 5.20 -3.21
C ILE A 275 4.38 5.44 -2.26
N LEU A 276 5.35 4.53 -2.24
CA LEU A 276 6.49 4.58 -1.30
C LEU A 276 7.54 5.62 -1.66
N SER A 277 7.47 6.28 -2.82
CA SER A 277 8.34 7.40 -3.24
C SER A 277 7.66 8.77 -3.14
N ASP A 278 6.33 8.81 -2.98
CA ASP A 278 5.59 10.07 -2.82
C ASP A 278 5.80 10.68 -1.41
N ASN A 279 6.49 11.82 -1.34
CA ASN A 279 6.70 12.56 -0.09
C ASN A 279 5.43 13.30 0.37
N ASN A 280 4.59 13.76 -0.55
CA ASN A 280 3.33 14.43 -0.17
C ASN A 280 2.38 13.44 0.50
N ALA A 281 2.29 12.21 -0.02
CA ALA A 281 1.44 11.18 0.54
C ALA A 281 1.83 10.81 1.98
N ARG A 282 3.14 10.77 2.32
CA ARG A 282 3.63 10.42 3.68
C ARG A 282 3.74 11.59 4.65
N THR A 283 3.69 12.83 4.15
CA THR A 283 3.86 14.05 4.95
C THR A 283 2.97 14.11 6.19
N PRO A 284 1.68 13.69 6.16
CA PRO A 284 0.81 13.75 7.34
C PRO A 284 1.35 13.04 8.58
N ALA A 285 2.00 11.88 8.42
CA ALA A 285 2.57 11.11 9.53
C ALA A 285 4.07 11.31 9.71
N MET A 286 4.82 11.48 8.62
CA MET A 286 6.29 11.49 8.64
C MET A 286 6.89 12.91 8.68
N GLY A 287 6.12 13.93 8.29
CA GLY A 287 6.62 15.28 8.03
C GLY A 287 7.21 15.44 6.63
N SER A 288 7.29 16.68 6.13
CA SER A 288 7.76 16.94 4.76
C SER A 288 9.27 16.82 4.59
N GLU A 289 10.04 16.96 5.68
CA GLU A 289 11.51 16.92 5.71
C GLU A 289 12.02 15.71 6.52
N SER A 290 11.32 14.57 6.43
CA SER A 290 11.74 13.35 7.14
C SER A 290 13.03 12.77 6.55
N GLU A 291 13.71 11.90 7.30
CA GLU A 291 14.89 11.14 6.83
C GLU A 291 14.62 10.27 5.58
N LEU A 292 13.35 10.05 5.23
CA LEU A 292 12.99 9.32 4.01
C LEU A 292 13.02 10.19 2.74
N LEU A 293 13.23 11.50 2.87
CA LEU A 293 13.37 12.41 1.74
C LEU A 293 14.84 12.45 1.29
N LEU A 294 15.10 12.13 0.03
CA LEU A 294 16.41 12.30 -0.61
C LEU A 294 16.32 13.39 -1.68
N ASP A 295 17.48 13.89 -2.14
CA ASP A 295 17.60 14.81 -3.29
C ASP A 295 17.24 14.16 -4.64
N PHE A 296 16.86 12.88 -4.63
CA PHE A 296 16.45 12.10 -5.79
C PHE A 296 15.32 11.12 -5.42
N PRO A 297 14.55 10.64 -6.40
CA PRO A 297 13.46 9.71 -6.16
C PRO A 297 13.95 8.38 -5.57
N ALA A 298 13.39 8.00 -4.42
CA ALA A 298 13.61 6.71 -3.80
C ALA A 298 12.32 6.28 -3.09
N ALA A 299 12.01 4.99 -3.18
CA ALA A 299 10.92 4.40 -2.44
C ALA A 299 11.44 3.91 -1.08
N ALA A 300 10.74 4.20 0.01
CA ALA A 300 11.20 3.78 1.34
C ALA A 300 10.05 3.44 2.28
N LYS A 301 10.29 2.48 3.18
CA LYS A 301 9.36 2.07 4.22
C LYS A 301 10.08 1.86 5.55
N THR A 302 9.56 2.53 6.57
CA THR A 302 9.97 2.33 7.97
C THR A 302 9.26 1.13 8.63
N GLY A 303 9.89 0.56 9.64
CA GLY A 303 9.31 -0.43 10.54
C GLY A 303 9.75 -0.19 11.98
N THR A 304 8.83 -0.42 12.92
CA THR A 304 9.11 -0.41 14.36
C THR A 304 8.18 -1.42 15.00
N THR A 305 8.69 -2.20 15.95
CA THR A 305 7.87 -3.15 16.71
C THR A 305 7.18 -2.45 17.87
N ASN A 306 6.05 -2.99 18.32
CA ASN A 306 5.28 -2.40 19.42
C ASN A 306 6.01 -2.47 20.77
N ASP A 307 6.97 -3.38 20.91
CA ASP A 307 7.82 -3.55 22.09
C ASP A 307 9.18 -2.86 21.97
N PHE A 308 9.35 -2.02 20.93
CA PHE A 308 10.55 -1.20 20.72
C PHE A 308 11.84 -2.02 20.68
N ARG A 309 11.84 -3.22 20.10
CA ARG A 309 13.05 -4.07 19.97
C ARG A 309 13.74 -3.95 18.63
N ASP A 310 12.95 -3.80 17.57
CA ASP A 310 13.49 -3.71 16.21
C ASP A 310 13.11 -2.38 15.54
N ASN A 311 14.14 -1.71 15.01
CA ASN A 311 14.02 -0.48 14.23
C ASN A 311 14.45 -0.74 12.78
N TRP A 312 13.59 -0.43 11.82
CA TRP A 312 13.83 -0.77 10.42
C TRP A 312 13.62 0.41 9.49
N THR A 313 14.44 0.46 8.45
CA THR A 313 14.13 1.19 7.22
C THR A 313 14.63 0.38 6.04
N ILE A 314 13.76 0.20 5.06
CA ILE A 314 14.11 -0.44 3.79
C ILE A 314 13.73 0.52 2.70
N GLY A 315 14.67 0.85 1.82
CA GLY A 315 14.39 1.71 0.69
C GLY A 315 15.26 1.38 -0.50
N TYR A 316 14.80 1.83 -1.65
CA TYR A 316 15.32 1.38 -2.92
C TYR A 316 15.12 2.41 -4.04
N THR A 317 15.89 2.16 -5.09
CA THR A 317 15.82 2.74 -6.42
C THR A 317 15.87 1.57 -7.41
N PRO A 318 15.70 1.78 -8.73
CA PRO A 318 15.90 0.72 -9.72
C PRO A 318 17.29 0.07 -9.70
N HIS A 319 18.28 0.71 -9.06
CA HIS A 319 19.69 0.29 -9.07
C HIS A 319 20.17 -0.38 -7.79
N VAL A 320 19.54 -0.10 -6.65
CA VAL A 320 19.97 -0.62 -5.34
C VAL A 320 18.79 -0.68 -4.38
N VAL A 321 18.76 -1.75 -3.59
CA VAL A 321 17.89 -1.89 -2.41
C VAL A 321 18.80 -1.91 -1.18
N THR A 322 18.40 -1.20 -0.14
CA THR A 322 19.12 -1.18 1.14
C THR A 322 18.13 -1.45 2.27
N ALA A 323 18.41 -2.49 3.05
CA ALA A 323 17.70 -2.76 4.30
C ALA A 323 18.61 -2.46 5.48
N VAL A 324 18.09 -1.68 6.42
CA VAL A 324 18.75 -1.31 7.66
C VAL A 324 17.92 -1.82 8.84
N TRP A 325 18.60 -2.47 9.78
CA TRP A 325 18.09 -2.80 11.10
C TRP A 325 18.92 -2.08 12.16
N ALA A 326 18.29 -1.59 13.22
CA ALA A 326 18.96 -1.08 14.41
C ALA A 326 18.21 -1.54 15.67
N GLY A 327 18.96 -1.84 16.73
CA GLY A 327 18.40 -2.41 17.96
C GLY A 327 19.49 -3.03 18.83
N ASN A 328 19.11 -3.97 19.69
CA ASN A 328 20.03 -4.69 20.56
C ASN A 328 20.02 -6.18 20.23
N THR A 329 21.19 -6.76 19.93
CA THR A 329 21.34 -8.18 19.55
C THR A 329 20.77 -9.15 20.59
N ASN A 330 20.87 -8.77 21.86
CA ASN A 330 20.37 -9.53 23.01
C ASN A 330 18.84 -9.42 23.20
N ASN A 331 18.15 -8.76 22.26
CA ASN A 331 16.72 -8.51 22.25
C ASN A 331 16.25 -7.60 23.41
N GLU A 332 17.11 -6.78 24.02
CA GLU A 332 16.69 -5.75 24.99
C GLU A 332 15.90 -4.63 24.30
N GLU A 333 14.90 -4.08 25.01
CA GLU A 333 14.04 -3.01 24.50
C GLU A 333 14.82 -1.70 24.35
N MET A 334 14.62 -1.01 23.23
CA MET A 334 15.03 0.37 23.07
C MET A 334 14.13 1.30 23.90
N ALA A 335 14.50 2.58 24.00
CA ALA A 335 13.73 3.57 24.72
C ALA A 335 12.34 3.79 24.10
N GLU A 336 11.37 4.09 24.96
CA GLU A 336 10.03 4.52 24.55
C GLU A 336 10.11 5.78 23.67
N GLY A 337 9.35 5.81 22.58
CA GLY A 337 9.39 6.90 21.61
C GLY A 337 10.40 6.71 20.49
N THR A 338 11.15 5.59 20.47
CA THR A 338 11.85 5.17 19.26
C THR A 338 10.85 4.92 18.12
N SER A 339 11.28 5.28 16.91
CA SER A 339 10.54 5.00 15.68
C SER A 339 11.54 4.72 14.56
N GLY A 340 11.07 4.16 13.45
CA GLY A 340 11.91 3.94 12.26
C GLY A 340 12.70 5.20 11.84
N LEU A 341 12.18 6.39 12.16
CA LEU A 341 12.78 7.68 11.84
C LEU A 341 13.96 8.08 12.76
N THR A 342 14.13 7.46 13.93
CA THR A 342 15.18 7.86 14.89
C THR A 342 16.43 6.98 14.82
N GLY A 343 16.34 5.76 14.28
CA GLY A 343 17.44 4.80 14.23
C GLY A 343 17.84 4.43 12.81
N ALA A 344 17.04 3.60 12.16
CA ALA A 344 17.37 3.01 10.86
C ALA A 344 17.22 3.99 9.68
N ALA A 345 16.28 4.95 9.72
CA ALA A 345 16.08 5.88 8.62
C ALA A 345 17.27 6.83 8.39
N PRO A 346 17.89 7.44 9.42
CA PRO A 346 19.12 8.22 9.24
C PRO A 346 20.26 7.42 8.59
N ILE A 347 20.49 6.17 9.03
CA ILE A 347 21.50 5.28 8.43
C ILE A 347 21.19 5.06 6.94
N TRP A 348 19.93 4.76 6.61
CA TRP A 348 19.50 4.56 5.24
C TRP A 348 19.68 5.84 4.40
N HIS A 349 19.27 6.99 4.94
CA HIS A 349 19.38 8.29 4.29
C HIS A 349 20.83 8.62 3.93
N ASP A 350 21.71 8.55 4.92
CA ASP A 350 23.12 8.86 4.77
C ASP A 350 23.81 7.89 3.82
N PHE A 351 23.50 6.59 3.93
CA PHE A 351 24.05 5.57 3.03
C PHE A 351 23.63 5.82 1.58
N MET A 352 22.34 6.04 1.32
CA MET A 352 21.85 6.28 -0.03
C MET A 352 22.41 7.58 -0.61
N THR A 353 22.46 8.65 0.17
CA THR A 353 23.03 9.94 -0.23
C THR A 353 24.52 9.81 -0.56
N ALA A 354 25.29 9.13 0.30
CA ALA A 354 26.72 8.94 0.12
C ALA A 354 27.02 8.00 -1.06
N LEU A 355 26.26 6.93 -1.23
CA LEU A 355 26.37 5.99 -2.35
C LEU A 355 26.20 6.71 -3.68
N TYR A 356 25.11 7.46 -3.85
CA TYR A 356 24.84 8.22 -5.06
C TYR A 356 25.76 9.44 -5.26
N GLY A 357 26.52 9.83 -4.24
CA GLY A 357 27.59 10.83 -4.32
C GLY A 357 28.97 10.25 -4.65
N MET A 358 29.11 8.92 -4.65
CA MET A 358 30.38 8.24 -4.88
C MET A 358 30.84 8.38 -6.33
N ARG A 359 32.12 8.71 -6.53
CA ARG A 359 32.69 8.85 -7.88
C ARG A 359 32.79 7.48 -8.55
N GLY A 360 32.18 7.34 -9.74
CA GLY A 360 32.22 6.09 -10.52
C GLY A 360 31.13 5.10 -10.11
N ILE A 361 30.18 5.51 -9.27
CA ILE A 361 29.03 4.68 -8.89
C ILE A 361 28.19 4.29 -10.11
N GLU A 362 28.20 5.11 -11.17
CA GLU A 362 27.56 4.82 -12.44
C GLU A 362 28.07 3.52 -13.06
N ASP A 363 29.36 3.22 -12.94
CA ASP A 363 29.96 2.01 -13.50
C ASP A 363 29.63 0.77 -12.64
N VAL A 364 29.52 0.95 -11.33
CA VAL A 364 29.18 -0.12 -10.37
C VAL A 364 27.70 -0.50 -10.46
N LEU A 365 26.81 0.48 -10.60
CA LEU A 365 25.37 0.31 -10.65
C LEU A 365 24.81 0.21 -12.09
N ALA A 366 25.70 0.12 -13.08
CA ALA A 366 25.30 -0.04 -14.47
C ALA A 366 24.57 -1.37 -14.68
N GLY A 367 23.53 -1.35 -15.49
CA GLY A 367 22.80 -2.55 -15.90
C GLY A 367 22.09 -2.34 -17.22
N PRO A 368 21.78 -3.42 -17.96
CA PRO A 368 21.00 -3.33 -19.18
C PRO A 368 19.60 -2.78 -18.86
N ASP A 369 19.10 -1.90 -19.73
CA ASP A 369 17.74 -1.36 -19.67
C ASP A 369 17.37 -0.63 -18.36
N LEU A 370 18.36 -0.30 -17.52
CA LEU A 370 18.14 0.53 -16.34
C LEU A 370 17.95 2.00 -16.73
N PRO A 371 17.07 2.73 -16.02
CA PRO A 371 16.94 4.16 -16.20
C PRO A 371 18.24 4.88 -15.78
N PRO A 372 18.42 6.16 -16.12
CA PRO A 372 19.50 6.96 -15.55
C PRO A 372 19.46 6.95 -14.02
N LEU A 373 20.63 6.99 -13.37
CA LEU A 373 20.69 7.20 -11.92
C LEU A 373 19.84 8.42 -11.54
N ARG A 374 19.11 8.32 -10.43
CA ARG A 374 18.22 9.38 -9.90
C ARG A 374 17.01 9.70 -10.77
N ALA A 375 16.64 8.84 -11.72
CA ALA A 375 15.40 8.97 -12.45
C ALA A 375 14.18 8.67 -11.56
N GLU A 376 13.05 9.28 -11.89
CA GLU A 376 11.73 8.89 -11.37
C GLU A 376 11.40 7.45 -11.77
N PHE A 377 10.58 6.78 -10.97
CA PHE A 377 10.02 5.48 -11.35
C PHE A 377 9.14 5.66 -12.60
N ALA A 378 9.44 4.89 -13.66
CA ALA A 378 8.70 4.98 -14.91
C ALA A 378 7.49 4.02 -14.89
N PRO A 379 6.27 4.49 -15.23
CA PRO A 379 5.11 3.62 -15.29
C PRO A 379 5.26 2.63 -16.46
N PRO A 380 5.04 1.31 -16.24
CA PRO A 380 4.94 0.35 -17.33
C PRO A 380 3.67 0.60 -18.18
N ASP A 381 3.62 -0.05 -19.34
CA ASP A 381 2.43 -0.06 -20.19
C ASP A 381 1.18 -0.51 -19.42
N ARG A 382 -0.01 -0.16 -19.94
CA ARG A 382 -1.31 -0.55 -19.36
C ARG A 382 -1.57 0.03 -17.95
N LEU A 383 -1.01 1.22 -17.70
CA LEU A 383 -1.39 2.12 -16.62
C LEU A 383 -1.90 3.43 -17.20
N GLU A 384 -2.93 4.01 -16.56
CA GLU A 384 -3.38 5.36 -16.86
C GLU A 384 -3.69 6.14 -15.59
N GLN A 385 -3.46 7.45 -15.62
CA GLN A 385 -3.88 8.33 -14.53
C GLN A 385 -5.33 8.75 -14.72
N ARG A 386 -6.14 8.64 -13.66
CA ARG A 386 -7.50 9.18 -13.61
C ARG A 386 -7.62 10.15 -12.43
N PRO A 387 -8.43 11.21 -12.55
CA PRO A 387 -8.70 12.08 -11.43
C PRO A 387 -9.52 11.34 -10.38
N VAL A 388 -9.08 11.40 -9.12
CA VAL A 388 -9.80 10.88 -7.96
C VAL A 388 -10.05 11.95 -6.92
N CYS A 389 -11.12 11.80 -6.14
CA CYS A 389 -11.51 12.80 -5.16
C CYS A 389 -10.55 12.80 -3.95
N VAL A 390 -10.12 13.99 -3.54
CA VAL A 390 -9.34 14.16 -2.31
C VAL A 390 -10.29 14.09 -1.12
N LEU A 391 -10.25 12.98 -0.37
CA LEU A 391 -11.21 12.69 0.70
C LEU A 391 -11.27 13.79 1.76
N SER A 392 -10.11 14.34 2.13
CA SER A 392 -9.99 15.42 3.11
C SER A 392 -10.61 16.75 2.66
N ALA A 393 -11.00 16.90 1.39
CA ALA A 393 -11.72 18.05 0.85
C ALA A 393 -13.24 17.87 0.82
N LEU A 394 -13.75 16.65 1.06
CA LEU A 394 -15.19 16.38 1.13
C LEU A 394 -15.76 16.86 2.48
N ARG A 395 -16.84 17.63 2.46
CA ARG A 395 -17.54 18.15 3.65
C ARG A 395 -19.03 17.98 3.47
N ASP A 396 -19.70 17.32 4.38
CA ASP A 396 -21.14 17.07 4.28
C ASP A 396 -21.98 18.34 4.57
N PRO A 397 -22.83 18.84 3.64
CA PRO A 397 -23.23 18.24 2.35
C PRO A 397 -22.29 18.50 1.17
N VAL A 398 -22.25 17.53 0.24
CA VAL A 398 -21.55 17.66 -1.06
C VAL A 398 -22.54 17.39 -2.20
N PRO A 399 -23.16 18.42 -2.80
CA PRO A 399 -24.09 18.23 -3.91
C PRO A 399 -23.41 17.57 -5.11
N ALA A 400 -24.01 16.51 -5.68
CA ALA A 400 -23.39 15.72 -6.73
C ALA A 400 -23.12 16.51 -8.02
N GLU A 401 -23.96 17.51 -8.32
CA GLU A 401 -23.78 18.43 -9.44
C GLU A 401 -22.52 19.31 -9.30
N SER A 402 -22.00 19.49 -8.08
CA SER A 402 -20.76 20.22 -7.83
C SER A 402 -19.52 19.39 -8.13
N GLY A 403 -19.67 18.07 -8.25
CA GLY A 403 -18.55 17.14 -8.36
C GLY A 403 -17.64 17.16 -7.13
N CYS A 404 -16.45 16.58 -7.25
CA CYS A 404 -15.49 16.55 -6.15
C CYS A 404 -14.77 17.91 -6.00
N PRO A 405 -14.78 18.52 -4.79
CA PRO A 405 -14.21 19.87 -4.57
C PRO A 405 -12.73 19.98 -4.92
N ARG A 406 -11.98 18.89 -4.71
CA ARG A 406 -10.59 18.76 -5.10
C ARG A 406 -10.36 17.34 -5.63
N GLN A 407 -9.57 17.25 -6.68
CA GLN A 407 -9.13 16.00 -7.27
C GLN A 407 -7.61 15.91 -7.30
N GLN A 408 -7.11 14.69 -7.37
CA GLN A 408 -5.70 14.38 -7.64
C GLN A 408 -5.62 13.25 -8.66
N ALA A 409 -4.52 13.16 -9.40
CA ALA A 409 -4.31 12.04 -10.31
C ALA A 409 -3.96 10.78 -9.51
N GLU A 410 -4.47 9.63 -9.95
CA GLU A 410 -4.12 8.33 -9.40
C GLU A 410 -3.97 7.29 -10.52
N TRP A 411 -3.05 6.35 -10.35
CA TRP A 411 -2.73 5.31 -11.32
C TRP A 411 -3.69 4.12 -11.25
N PHE A 412 -4.27 3.78 -12.39
CA PHE A 412 -5.14 2.63 -12.56
C PHE A 412 -4.60 1.68 -13.61
N ARG A 413 -4.69 0.37 -13.34
CA ARG A 413 -4.41 -0.67 -14.33
C ARG A 413 -5.52 -0.69 -15.39
N VAL A 414 -5.15 -0.77 -16.67
CA VAL A 414 -6.07 -0.78 -17.81
C VAL A 414 -5.75 -1.86 -18.84
N GLY A 415 -6.78 -2.38 -19.50
CA GLY A 415 -6.63 -3.32 -20.62
C GLY A 415 -6.45 -4.80 -20.22
N GLY A 416 -7.45 -5.60 -20.56
CA GLY A 416 -7.46 -7.07 -20.43
C GLY A 416 -7.44 -7.58 -18.98
N PRO A 417 -7.65 -8.88 -18.75
CA PRO A 417 -7.39 -9.48 -17.44
C PRO A 417 -5.92 -9.27 -17.05
N ASP A 418 -5.68 -9.05 -15.76
CA ASP A 418 -4.32 -9.01 -15.22
C ASP A 418 -3.60 -10.34 -15.55
N PRO A 419 -2.30 -10.32 -15.89
CA PRO A 419 -1.55 -11.54 -16.13
C PRO A 419 -1.71 -12.44 -14.89
N ALA A 420 -2.20 -13.65 -15.10
CA ALA A 420 -2.33 -14.62 -14.03
C ALA A 420 -0.92 -15.11 -13.69
N ILE A 421 -0.30 -14.52 -12.66
CA ILE A 421 0.83 -15.14 -11.98
C ILE A 421 0.21 -16.29 -11.18
N GLU A 422 0.46 -17.52 -11.62
CA GLU A 422 -0.11 -18.68 -10.94
C GLU A 422 0.44 -18.76 -9.51
N PRO A 423 -0.43 -18.87 -8.49
CA PRO A 423 0.03 -19.06 -7.12
C PRO A 423 0.94 -20.28 -7.04
N THR A 424 2.07 -20.18 -6.33
CA THR A 424 3.04 -21.29 -6.19
C THR A 424 2.47 -22.43 -5.33
N ALA A 425 1.41 -22.16 -4.56
CA ALA A 425 0.61 -23.15 -3.85
C ALA A 425 -0.88 -22.84 -4.01
N GLN A 426 -1.71 -23.88 -4.23
CA GLN A 426 -3.16 -23.70 -4.17
C GLN A 426 -3.54 -23.34 -2.72
N PRO A 427 -4.06 -22.13 -2.45
CA PRO A 427 -4.58 -21.85 -1.12
C PRO A 427 -5.70 -22.84 -0.82
N SER A 428 -5.76 -23.32 0.42
CA SER A 428 -7.01 -23.91 0.92
C SER A 428 -8.14 -22.92 0.66
N PRO A 429 -9.33 -23.36 0.23
CA PRO A 429 -10.41 -22.45 -0.14
C PRO A 429 -10.76 -21.59 1.07
N THR A 430 -10.20 -20.39 1.09
CA THR A 430 -10.65 -19.29 1.93
C THR A 430 -11.99 -18.90 1.33
N PRO A 431 -13.02 -18.55 2.14
CA PRO A 431 -14.29 -18.08 1.59
C PRO A 431 -13.98 -17.03 0.53
N VAL A 432 -14.47 -17.29 -0.67
CA VAL A 432 -14.47 -16.33 -1.78
C VAL A 432 -14.87 -14.99 -1.17
N PRO A 433 -14.08 -13.92 -1.31
CA PRO A 433 -14.57 -12.60 -0.98
C PRO A 433 -15.91 -12.51 -1.68
N THR A 434 -16.98 -12.31 -0.92
CA THR A 434 -18.27 -11.97 -1.52
C THR A 434 -18.13 -10.52 -1.99
N LEU A 435 -17.25 -10.30 -2.96
CA LEU A 435 -17.62 -9.47 -4.08
C LEU A 435 -18.98 -10.02 -4.47
N ALA A 436 -20.03 -9.27 -4.15
CA ALA A 436 -21.25 -9.40 -4.91
C ALA A 436 -20.80 -9.48 -6.38
N PRO A 437 -21.29 -10.46 -7.17
CA PRO A 437 -20.98 -10.49 -8.58
C PRO A 437 -21.17 -9.05 -9.07
N ARG A 438 -20.14 -8.48 -9.72
CA ARG A 438 -20.36 -7.30 -10.54
C ARG A 438 -21.63 -7.61 -11.32
N PRO A 439 -22.69 -6.79 -11.27
CA PRO A 439 -23.78 -7.00 -12.19
C PRO A 439 -23.13 -7.06 -13.57
N GLU A 440 -23.22 -8.22 -14.22
CA GLU A 440 -22.77 -8.36 -15.60
C GLU A 440 -23.51 -7.27 -16.35
N GLY A 441 -22.75 -6.28 -16.83
CA GLY A 441 -23.28 -5.30 -17.75
C GLY A 441 -23.72 -6.08 -18.96
N ASP A 442 -25.03 -6.17 -19.15
CA ASP A 442 -25.61 -6.70 -20.37
C ASP A 442 -25.07 -5.83 -21.51
N ASP A 443 -24.21 -6.40 -22.36
CA ASP A 443 -23.74 -5.84 -23.62
C ASP A 443 -24.90 -5.83 -24.65
N THR A 444 -26.03 -5.25 -24.27
CA THR A 444 -27.11 -4.90 -25.17
C THR A 444 -27.01 -3.41 -25.50
N PRO A 445 -27.22 -3.00 -26.77
CA PRO A 445 -27.22 -1.60 -27.12
C PRO A 445 -28.34 -0.90 -26.35
N GLN A 446 -27.97 -0.02 -25.41
CA GLN A 446 -28.92 0.77 -24.63
C GLN A 446 -29.81 1.60 -25.58
N PRO A 447 -31.15 1.54 -25.42
CA PRO A 447 -32.02 2.58 -25.95
C PRO A 447 -31.72 3.89 -25.19
N GLU A 448 -31.43 4.97 -25.90
CA GLU A 448 -31.02 6.24 -25.30
C GLU A 448 -32.08 6.84 -24.36
N GLY A 449 -31.74 6.80 -23.05
CA GLY A 449 -32.16 7.75 -22.02
C GLY A 449 -32.88 7.14 -20.80
N PRO A 450 -32.18 6.79 -19.70
CA PRO A 450 -32.81 6.48 -18.42
C PRO A 450 -32.68 7.64 -17.40
N LEU A 451 -33.63 7.71 -16.47
CA LEU A 451 -33.53 8.52 -15.24
C LEU A 451 -32.20 8.20 -14.52
N PRO A 452 -31.51 9.17 -13.88
CA PRO A 452 -30.33 8.86 -13.09
C PRO A 452 -30.71 7.86 -11.99
N GLY A 453 -29.95 6.76 -11.86
CA GLY A 453 -30.18 5.78 -10.79
C GLY A 453 -30.06 6.44 -9.41
N VAL A 454 -30.78 5.95 -8.39
CA VAL A 454 -30.69 6.50 -7.02
C VAL A 454 -29.33 6.27 -6.34
N ARG A 455 -28.49 5.43 -6.95
CA ARG A 455 -27.10 5.17 -6.58
C ARG A 455 -26.26 5.13 -7.85
N GLN A 456 -25.25 5.98 -7.91
CA GLN A 456 -24.25 5.99 -8.98
C GLN A 456 -22.86 5.99 -8.37
N GLN A 457 -22.01 5.04 -8.75
CA GLN A 457 -20.60 5.06 -8.37
C GLN A 457 -19.86 6.11 -9.22
N ILE A 458 -19.26 7.10 -8.56
CA ILE A 458 -18.43 8.12 -9.21
C ILE A 458 -17.04 7.53 -9.47
N GLU A 459 -16.51 6.84 -8.47
CA GLU A 459 -15.21 6.16 -8.48
C GLU A 459 -15.17 5.13 -7.33
N PRO A 460 -14.13 4.28 -7.20
CA PRO A 460 -14.05 3.30 -6.11
C PRO A 460 -14.26 3.96 -4.73
N GLY A 461 -15.29 3.49 -4.02
CA GLY A 461 -15.67 3.97 -2.68
C GLY A 461 -16.39 5.33 -2.62
N ILE A 462 -16.64 6.01 -3.74
CA ILE A 462 -17.38 7.29 -3.77
C ILE A 462 -18.65 7.15 -4.61
N LEU A 463 -19.77 7.57 -4.03
CA LEU A 463 -21.11 7.37 -4.56
C LEU A 463 -21.85 8.70 -4.64
N ALA A 464 -22.59 8.94 -5.71
CA ALA A 464 -23.71 9.88 -5.72
C ALA A 464 -24.98 9.12 -5.34
N LEU A 465 -25.65 9.55 -4.27
CA LEU A 465 -26.91 8.95 -3.80
C LEU A 465 -28.04 9.98 -3.82
N ALA A 466 -29.22 9.54 -4.26
CA ALA A 466 -30.46 10.27 -4.04
C ALA A 466 -30.88 10.12 -2.57
N VAL A 467 -30.98 11.25 -1.87
CA VAL A 467 -31.27 11.27 -0.44
C VAL A 467 -32.29 12.36 -0.09
N LEU A 468 -33.03 12.13 0.99
CA LEU A 468 -33.87 13.17 1.60
C LEU A 468 -33.26 13.60 2.94
N PRO A 469 -33.18 14.91 3.22
CA PRO A 469 -32.81 15.39 4.55
C PRO A 469 -33.87 14.97 5.56
N VAL A 470 -33.45 14.57 6.76
CA VAL A 470 -34.38 14.23 7.85
C VAL A 470 -34.41 15.34 8.90
N THR A 471 -35.60 15.75 9.31
CA THR A 471 -35.81 16.75 10.36
C THR A 471 -35.56 16.15 11.75
N GLU A 472 -35.40 17.00 12.77
CA GLU A 472 -35.25 16.53 14.16
C GLU A 472 -36.44 15.67 14.63
N GLU A 473 -37.66 15.94 14.13
CA GLU A 473 -38.85 15.14 14.43
C GLU A 473 -38.79 13.76 13.77
N GLN A 474 -38.34 13.69 12.52
CA GLN A 474 -38.17 12.45 11.76
C GLN A 474 -36.97 11.61 12.24
N GLN A 475 -36.01 12.19 12.97
CA GLN A 475 -34.87 11.45 13.51
C GLN A 475 -35.25 10.46 14.61
N ALA A 476 -36.24 10.75 15.44
CA ALA A 476 -36.63 9.89 16.55
C ALA A 476 -37.01 8.45 16.13
N PRO A 477 -37.93 8.23 15.17
CA PRO A 477 -38.26 6.88 14.70
C PRO A 477 -37.09 6.19 14.00
N LEU A 478 -36.25 6.91 13.26
CA LEU A 478 -35.04 6.36 12.64
C LEU A 478 -34.03 5.90 13.69
N MET A 479 -33.86 6.68 14.76
CA MET A 479 -33.00 6.32 15.87
C MET A 479 -33.47 5.07 16.60
N GLU A 480 -34.77 4.82 16.69
CA GLU A 480 -35.27 3.55 17.24
C GLU A 480 -34.79 2.36 16.41
N VAL A 481 -34.91 2.44 15.08
CA VAL A 481 -34.43 1.40 14.15
C VAL A 481 -32.92 1.20 14.26
N LEU A 482 -32.14 2.30 14.27
CA LEU A 482 -30.69 2.22 14.40
C LEU A 482 -30.25 1.61 15.74
N ASN A 483 -30.93 1.95 16.84
CA ASN A 483 -30.65 1.35 18.15
C ASN A 483 -30.97 -0.16 18.17
N GLN A 484 -32.06 -0.59 17.54
CA GLN A 484 -32.38 -2.01 17.39
C GLN A 484 -31.33 -2.75 16.56
N GLN A 485 -30.85 -2.15 15.47
CA GLN A 485 -29.77 -2.71 14.66
C GLN A 485 -28.47 -2.83 15.47
N ARG A 486 -28.09 -1.77 16.21
CA ARG A 486 -26.94 -1.78 17.13
C ARG A 486 -27.06 -2.90 18.16
N ASP A 487 -28.22 -3.05 18.80
CA ASP A 487 -28.43 -4.03 19.88
C ASP A 487 -28.32 -5.48 19.39
N ALA A 488 -28.44 -5.71 18.08
CA ALA A 488 -28.20 -7.00 17.46
C ALA A 488 -26.72 -7.26 17.13
N LEU A 489 -25.84 -6.26 17.20
CA LEU A 489 -24.42 -6.39 16.89
C LEU A 489 -23.62 -6.96 18.08
N PRO A 490 -22.60 -7.79 17.82
CA PRO A 490 -21.71 -8.30 18.87
C PRO A 490 -20.84 -7.17 19.46
N GLY A 491 -20.38 -7.35 20.70
CA GLY A 491 -19.39 -6.45 21.31
C GLY A 491 -19.91 -5.11 21.85
N GLN A 492 -21.23 -4.88 21.84
CA GLN A 492 -21.88 -3.65 22.33
C GLN A 492 -21.26 -2.36 21.75
N PRO A 493 -21.37 -2.12 20.43
CA PRO A 493 -20.83 -0.92 19.82
C PRO A 493 -21.49 0.36 20.35
N PRO A 494 -20.86 1.53 20.13
CA PRO A 494 -21.39 2.81 20.59
C PRO A 494 -22.80 3.08 20.06
N ALA A 495 -23.54 3.96 20.73
CA ALA A 495 -24.85 4.37 20.24
C ALA A 495 -24.71 5.07 18.87
N PRO A 496 -25.61 4.80 17.91
CA PRO A 496 -25.65 5.53 16.66
C PRO A 496 -25.96 7.00 16.91
N LEU A 497 -25.36 7.88 16.10
CA LEU A 497 -25.73 9.30 16.07
C LEU A 497 -26.93 9.55 15.14
N PRO A 498 -27.71 10.62 15.38
CA PRO A 498 -28.87 10.95 14.54
C PRO A 498 -28.49 11.11 13.05
N PRO A 499 -29.17 10.41 12.13
CA PRO A 499 -28.89 10.54 10.71
C PRO A 499 -29.28 11.93 10.21
N ARG A 500 -28.54 12.47 9.23
CA ARG A 500 -28.87 13.71 8.52
C ARG A 500 -29.71 13.48 7.28
N TYR A 501 -29.60 12.28 6.71
CA TYR A 501 -30.33 11.88 5.52
C TYR A 501 -30.83 10.44 5.63
N CYS A 502 -31.79 10.11 4.77
CA CYS A 502 -32.19 8.75 4.46
C CYS A 502 -32.09 8.52 2.95
N THR A 503 -31.86 7.28 2.51
CA THR A 503 -31.76 6.95 1.07
C THR A 503 -33.14 6.75 0.45
N VAL A 504 -33.31 7.20 -0.79
CA VAL A 504 -34.56 6.99 -1.53
C VAL A 504 -34.53 5.62 -2.21
N PRO A 505 -35.52 4.73 -1.98
CA PRO A 505 -35.61 3.46 -2.68
C PRO A 505 -35.78 3.67 -4.20
N GLN A 506 -35.10 2.86 -5.02
CA GLN A 506 -35.17 2.96 -6.50
C GLN A 506 -36.60 2.93 -7.03
N GLU A 507 -37.49 2.16 -6.39
CA GLU A 507 -38.90 2.02 -6.77
C GLU A 507 -39.71 3.32 -6.57
N ARG A 508 -39.29 4.18 -5.64
CA ARG A 508 -39.96 5.45 -5.31
C ARG A 508 -39.31 6.66 -5.99
N ALA A 509 -38.18 6.46 -6.65
CA ALA A 509 -37.41 7.53 -7.26
C ALA A 509 -38.15 8.25 -8.40
N ALA A 510 -38.96 7.51 -9.16
CA ALA A 510 -39.72 8.05 -10.29
C ALA A 510 -40.89 8.95 -9.85
N ASP A 511 -41.35 8.79 -8.61
CA ASP A 511 -42.48 9.54 -8.06
C ASP A 511 -42.05 10.89 -7.45
N LEU A 512 -40.73 11.16 -7.41
CA LEU A 512 -40.14 12.33 -6.76
C LEU A 512 -39.52 13.25 -7.82
N GLU A 513 -40.20 14.36 -8.15
CA GLU A 513 -39.81 15.25 -9.26
C GLU A 513 -38.52 16.07 -9.02
N ALA A 514 -37.95 16.06 -7.81
CA ALA A 514 -36.73 16.81 -7.46
C ALA A 514 -35.84 16.09 -6.44
N LEU A 515 -35.28 14.94 -6.81
CA LEU A 515 -34.29 14.25 -5.97
C LEU A 515 -32.98 15.05 -5.85
N ALA A 516 -32.59 15.37 -4.62
CA ALA A 516 -31.26 15.89 -4.34
C ALA A 516 -30.25 14.74 -4.34
N TYR A 517 -29.19 14.89 -5.13
CA TYR A 517 -28.07 13.94 -5.14
C TYR A 517 -26.92 14.50 -4.33
N GLN A 518 -26.36 13.69 -3.45
CA GLN A 518 -25.21 14.05 -2.64
C GLN A 518 -24.10 13.02 -2.83
N ILE A 519 -22.85 13.48 -2.79
CA ILE A 519 -21.66 12.64 -2.82
C ILE A 519 -21.41 12.12 -1.41
N PHE A 520 -21.23 10.80 -1.30
CA PHE A 520 -20.93 10.08 -0.08
C PHE A 520 -19.74 9.16 -0.25
N ILE A 521 -19.03 8.94 0.84
CA ILE A 521 -18.07 7.85 0.97
C ILE A 521 -18.85 6.58 1.36
N GLU A 522 -18.54 5.48 0.69
CA GLU A 522 -19.12 4.17 0.99
C GLU A 522 -18.72 3.71 2.40
N ALA A 523 -19.68 3.16 3.15
CA ALA A 523 -19.41 2.68 4.49
C ALA A 523 -18.69 1.32 4.44
N PRO A 524 -17.94 0.95 5.49
CA PRO A 524 -17.46 -0.41 5.66
C PRO A 524 -18.57 -1.46 5.51
N LEU A 525 -18.22 -2.64 5.02
CA LEU A 525 -19.17 -3.76 4.88
C LEU A 525 -19.54 -4.37 6.23
N ASP A 526 -18.58 -4.46 7.16
CA ASP A 526 -18.85 -4.95 8.51
C ASP A 526 -19.79 -3.96 9.24
N PRO A 527 -20.96 -4.40 9.75
CA PRO A 527 -21.93 -3.50 10.36
C PRO A 527 -21.41 -2.75 11.61
N THR A 528 -20.50 -3.36 12.38
CA THR A 528 -19.90 -2.74 13.56
C THR A 528 -18.94 -1.64 13.15
N HIS A 529 -18.08 -1.91 12.17
CA HIS A 529 -17.15 -0.92 11.62
C HIS A 529 -17.91 0.18 10.89
N ALA A 530 -19.01 -0.15 10.20
CA ALA A 530 -19.88 0.82 9.53
C ALA A 530 -20.54 1.79 10.50
N LEU A 531 -20.97 1.31 11.66
CA LEU A 531 -21.50 2.15 12.72
C LEU A 531 -20.42 3.09 13.28
N ASN A 532 -19.21 2.59 13.55
CA ASN A 532 -18.09 3.41 14.01
C ASN A 532 -17.68 4.47 12.97
N ALA A 533 -17.63 4.08 11.69
CA ALA A 533 -17.36 4.99 10.58
C ALA A 533 -18.43 6.09 10.48
N ARG A 534 -19.71 5.75 10.62
CA ARG A 534 -20.81 6.73 10.59
C ARG A 534 -20.74 7.72 11.73
N ASN A 535 -20.51 7.24 12.95
CA ASN A 535 -20.37 8.12 14.10
C ASN A 535 -19.18 9.08 13.92
N TRP A 536 -18.02 8.55 13.53
CA TRP A 536 -16.84 9.36 13.27
C TRP A 536 -17.10 10.39 12.16
N ALA A 537 -17.75 9.99 11.07
CA ALA A 537 -18.03 10.85 9.93
C ALA A 537 -19.00 11.99 10.29
N ILE A 538 -20.07 11.70 11.04
CA ILE A 538 -21.01 12.72 11.53
C ILE A 538 -20.30 13.74 12.44
N GLU A 539 -19.47 13.27 13.38
CA GLU A 539 -18.72 14.15 14.29
C GLU A 539 -17.70 15.04 13.58
N ASN A 540 -17.16 14.57 12.45
CA ASN A 540 -16.12 15.27 11.69
C ASN A 540 -16.66 15.97 10.42
N GLY A 541 -17.97 15.96 10.18
CA GLY A 541 -18.60 16.58 9.01
C GLY A 541 -18.15 15.96 7.68
N VAL A 542 -17.85 14.67 7.67
CA VAL A 542 -17.45 13.89 6.49
C VAL A 542 -18.67 13.17 5.92
N PRO A 543 -18.89 13.23 4.59
CA PRO A 543 -20.06 12.57 4.01
C PRO A 543 -19.85 11.06 3.94
N ILE A 544 -20.74 10.32 4.60
CA ILE A 544 -20.81 8.86 4.55
C ILE A 544 -22.21 8.42 4.15
N GLU A 545 -22.33 7.32 3.40
CA GLU A 545 -23.63 6.87 2.93
C GLU A 545 -24.61 6.62 4.11
N PRO A 546 -25.88 7.04 3.99
CA PRO A 546 -26.85 6.86 5.06
C PRO A 546 -27.11 5.37 5.35
N ALA A 547 -27.36 5.07 6.62
CA ALA A 547 -27.60 3.69 7.08
C ALA A 547 -28.98 3.13 6.69
N LEU A 548 -29.98 4.00 6.48
CA LEU A 548 -31.37 3.63 6.34
C LEU A 548 -32.00 4.25 5.10
N ALA A 549 -32.94 3.50 4.51
CA ALA A 549 -33.88 4.03 3.55
C ALA A 549 -34.91 4.94 4.24
N CYS A 550 -35.44 5.91 3.50
CA CYS A 550 -36.49 6.79 3.99
C CYS A 550 -37.75 5.97 4.31
N PRO A 551 -38.34 6.13 5.51
CA PRO A 551 -39.61 5.49 5.81
C PRO A 551 -40.74 6.13 4.99
N THR A 552 -41.85 5.40 4.87
CA THR A 552 -42.93 5.74 3.95
C THR A 552 -43.56 7.11 4.24
N ASP A 553 -43.68 7.49 5.51
CA ASP A 553 -44.19 8.79 5.95
C ASP A 553 -43.33 9.95 5.45
N VAL A 554 -42.00 9.84 5.59
CA VAL A 554 -41.05 10.83 5.05
C VAL A 554 -41.15 10.93 3.54
N LEU A 555 -41.34 9.80 2.85
CA LEU A 555 -41.53 9.78 1.40
C LEU A 555 -42.87 10.40 0.96
N GLU A 556 -43.93 10.23 1.74
CA GLU A 556 -45.26 10.79 1.46
C GLU A 556 -45.30 12.31 1.70
N GLU A 557 -44.65 12.84 2.73
CA GLU A 557 -44.57 14.29 2.98
C GLU A 557 -43.94 15.06 1.81
N VAL A 558 -42.91 14.50 1.16
CA VAL A 558 -42.26 15.12 -0.01
C VAL A 558 -43.16 15.08 -1.26
N VAL A 559 -44.01 14.06 -1.37
CA VAL A 559 -45.03 13.97 -2.43
C VAL A 559 -46.19 14.94 -2.16
N GLU A 560 -46.48 15.26 -0.90
CA GLU A 560 -47.51 16.26 -0.54
C GLU A 560 -47.00 17.71 -0.67
N GLU A 561 -45.69 17.96 -0.49
CA GLU A 561 -45.08 19.28 -0.70
C GLU A 561 -44.82 19.61 -2.18
N THR A 562 -44.91 18.64 -3.09
CA THR A 562 -44.98 18.94 -4.52
C THR A 562 -46.34 19.60 -4.78
N PRO A 563 -46.40 20.86 -5.26
CA PRO A 563 -47.66 21.55 -5.38
C PRO A 563 -48.62 20.75 -6.26
N ASP A 564 -49.81 20.47 -5.74
CA ASP A 564 -50.96 20.06 -6.53
C ASP A 564 -51.11 21.10 -7.65
N TYR A 565 -50.71 20.75 -8.87
CA TYR A 565 -50.87 21.62 -10.04
C TYR A 565 -52.33 21.65 -10.49
N ALA A 566 -53.23 21.97 -9.57
CA ALA A 566 -54.48 22.65 -9.86
C ALA A 566 -54.19 24.15 -10.01
N ASP A 567 -53.47 24.51 -11.09
CA ASP A 567 -53.44 25.82 -11.78
C ASP A 567 -52.08 26.07 -12.49
N VAL A 568 -51.65 25.18 -13.40
CA VAL A 568 -50.82 25.63 -14.54
C VAL A 568 -51.73 26.18 -15.61
N VAL A 569 -51.90 27.51 -15.64
CA VAL A 569 -52.30 28.19 -16.87
C VAL A 569 -51.04 28.44 -17.70
N GLY A 570 -50.56 27.38 -18.34
CA GLY A 570 -49.46 27.39 -19.30
C GLY A 570 -49.90 26.55 -20.49
N VAL A 571 -50.41 27.23 -21.53
CA VAL A 571 -50.95 26.58 -22.73
C VAL A 571 -49.78 26.20 -23.65
N THR A 572 -49.67 24.93 -24.01
CA THR A 572 -48.85 24.50 -25.16
C THR A 572 -49.52 24.98 -26.44
N TYR A 573 -48.82 25.78 -27.25
CA TYR A 573 -49.28 26.14 -28.59
C TYR A 573 -48.70 25.17 -29.61
N PHE A 574 -49.57 24.62 -30.48
CA PHE A 574 -49.16 23.91 -31.68
C PHE A 574 -49.14 24.90 -32.86
N ILE A 575 -48.03 24.95 -33.60
CA ILE A 575 -47.97 25.70 -34.86
C ILE A 575 -48.25 24.71 -35.99
N GLU A 576 -49.44 24.74 -36.57
CA GLU A 576 -49.83 23.83 -37.65
C GLU A 576 -49.42 24.33 -39.06
N ASP A 577 -49.04 25.60 -39.24
CA ASP A 577 -48.67 26.18 -40.56
C ASP A 577 -47.84 27.50 -40.48
N PRO A 578 -46.49 27.45 -40.41
CA PRO A 578 -45.66 28.65 -40.29
C PRO A 578 -45.51 29.42 -41.62
N GLN A 579 -45.50 30.76 -41.54
CA GLN A 579 -45.30 31.67 -42.68
C GLN A 579 -43.86 32.22 -42.75
N PRO A 580 -43.40 32.73 -43.92
CA PRO A 580 -42.10 33.37 -44.03
C PRO A 580 -41.95 34.56 -43.06
N ASN A 581 -40.80 34.65 -42.38
CA ASN A 581 -40.35 35.73 -41.48
C ASN A 581 -40.86 35.73 -40.02
N TRP A 582 -41.25 34.58 -39.46
CA TRP A 582 -41.50 34.43 -38.01
C TRP A 582 -40.21 34.13 -37.22
N GLN A 583 -40.13 34.61 -35.96
CA GLN A 583 -39.00 34.38 -35.04
C GLN A 583 -39.49 33.79 -33.69
N VAL A 584 -38.78 32.78 -33.17
CA VAL A 584 -39.12 32.06 -31.91
C VAL A 584 -37.83 31.82 -31.11
N TYR A 585 -37.89 31.84 -29.77
CA TYR A 585 -36.72 31.68 -28.87
C TYR A 585 -36.90 30.51 -27.89
N GLY A 586 -35.87 29.66 -27.71
CA GLY A 586 -35.82 28.51 -26.78
C GLY A 586 -34.95 27.33 -27.30
N VAL A 587 -34.62 26.34 -26.45
CA VAL A 587 -33.91 25.10 -26.85
C VAL A 587 -34.92 23.97 -27.00
N TRP A 588 -34.90 23.29 -28.15
CA TRP A 588 -35.86 22.25 -28.52
C TRP A 588 -35.15 21.01 -29.07
N PRO A 589 -35.62 19.79 -28.76
CA PRO A 589 -35.16 18.59 -29.44
C PRO A 589 -35.86 18.44 -30.80
N VAL A 590 -35.07 18.43 -31.89
CA VAL A 590 -35.54 18.10 -33.24
C VAL A 590 -35.64 16.57 -33.37
N ARG A 591 -36.82 16.03 -33.72
CA ARG A 591 -36.98 14.61 -34.09
C ARG A 591 -37.33 14.47 -35.58
N GLY A 592 -36.31 14.30 -36.42
CA GLY A 592 -36.40 14.05 -37.87
C GLY A 592 -35.21 14.61 -38.66
N THR A 593 -35.08 14.28 -39.96
CA THR A 593 -34.05 14.86 -40.85
C THR A 593 -34.51 16.22 -41.38
N VAL A 594 -33.75 17.28 -41.11
CA VAL A 594 -33.94 18.61 -41.71
C VAL A 594 -32.77 18.89 -42.64
N LEU A 595 -33.05 19.24 -43.90
CA LEU A 595 -32.05 19.76 -44.83
C LEU A 595 -31.97 21.28 -44.64
N PHE A 596 -30.83 21.77 -44.18
CA PHE A 596 -30.56 23.20 -44.04
C PHE A 596 -29.51 23.66 -45.06
N ASN A 597 -29.62 24.91 -45.52
CA ASN A 597 -28.56 25.60 -46.24
C ASN A 597 -27.65 26.28 -45.21
N PRO A 598 -26.34 25.99 -45.17
CA PRO A 598 -25.42 26.56 -44.18
C PRO A 598 -25.28 28.09 -44.19
N ALA A 599 -25.79 28.78 -45.21
CA ALA A 599 -25.78 30.25 -45.26
C ALA A 599 -26.81 30.92 -44.33
N ASP A 600 -27.76 30.17 -43.77
CA ASP A 600 -28.94 30.70 -43.06
C ASP A 600 -28.94 30.42 -41.54
N VAL A 601 -27.82 29.93 -40.97
CA VAL A 601 -27.66 29.72 -39.52
C VAL A 601 -26.47 30.54 -39.04
N ALA A 602 -26.72 31.52 -38.15
CA ALA A 602 -25.71 32.36 -37.51
C ALA A 602 -25.64 32.09 -36.01
#